data_AF-A0A485M6F7-F1
#
_entry.id   AF-A0A485M6F7-F1
#
_cell.length_a   1.000
_cell.length_b   1.000
_cell.length_c   1.000
_cell.angle_alpha   90.00
_cell.angle_beta   90.00
_cell.angle_gamma   90.00
#
_symmetry.space_group_name_H-M   'P 1'
#
loop_
_entity.id
_entity.type
_entity.pdbx_description
1 polymer ?
#
loop_
_entity_poly.entity_id
_entity_poly.type
_entity_poly.pdbx_seq_one_letter_code
_entity_poly.pdbx_strand_id
1 'polypeptide(L)'
;MTSGVKEIVEHVRGLGRVDGLINNSHLGDETTVEDVQRGAGVVSEAAGLLGLPVIATSAAAPVAEKIGSFDCMGNPVRSLERFMPRAFW
;
A
#
# COMPACT_ATOMS: atom_id res chain seq x y z
N MET A 1 -1.19 5.21 12.22
CA MET A 1 -0.11 6.15 11.89
C MET A 1 0.33 5.88 10.46
N THR A 2 0.33 6.88 9.60
CA THR A 2 0.94 6.78 8.26
C THR A 2 2.39 7.25 8.40
N SER A 3 3.34 6.32 8.33
CA SER A 3 4.76 6.65 8.29
C SER A 3 5.07 7.44 7.02
N GLY A 4 5.86 8.51 7.13
CA GLY A 4 6.37 9.23 5.97
C GLY A 4 7.44 8.42 5.23
N VAL A 5 7.87 8.93 4.08
CA VAL A 5 8.87 8.29 3.22
C VAL A 5 10.15 7.97 4.00
N LYS A 6 10.63 8.93 4.79
CA LYS A 6 11.87 8.79 5.56
C LYS A 6 11.77 7.65 6.58
N GLU A 7 10.67 7.59 7.32
CA GLU A 7 10.42 6.56 8.33
C GLU A 7 10.33 5.17 7.69
N ILE A 8 9.72 5.05 6.51
CA ILE A 8 9.67 3.78 5.76
C ILE A 8 11.09 3.34 5.37
N VAL A 9 11.89 4.24 4.81
CA VAL A 9 13.27 3.94 4.38
C VAL A 9 14.13 3.50 5.57
N GLU A 10 14.07 4.24 6.68
CA GLU A 10 14.81 3.90 7.91
C GLU A 10 14.38 2.55 8.47
N HIS A 11 13.07 2.29 8.52
CA HIS A 11 12.54 1.03 9.00
C HIS A 11 13.01 -0.14 8.13
N VAL A 12 12.85 -0.06 6.80
CA VAL A 12 13.22 -1.13 5.87
C VAL A 12 14.71 -1.46 5.93
N ARG A 13 15.59 -0.45 6.05
CA ARG A 13 17.03 -0.67 6.22
C ARG A 13 17.37 -1.45 7.49
N GLY A 14 16.53 -1.38 8.52
CA GLY A 14 16.70 -2.12 9.78
C GLY A 14 16.21 -3.57 9.76
N LEU A 15 15.44 -3.99 8.75
CA LEU A 15 14.82 -5.32 8.68
C LEU A 15 15.75 -6.42 8.12
N GLY A 16 16.93 -6.07 7.63
CA GLY A 16 17.82 -7.01 6.93
C GLY A 16 17.46 -7.09 5.45
N ARG A 17 17.32 -8.31 4.90
CA ARG A 17 16.98 -8.49 3.48
C ARG A 17 15.48 -8.25 3.25
N VAL A 18 15.18 -7.32 2.35
CA VAL A 18 13.83 -7.04 1.85
C VAL A 18 13.90 -7.04 0.32
N ASP A 19 12.99 -7.78 -0.34
CA ASP A 19 12.99 -7.91 -1.80
C ASP A 19 11.94 -7.02 -2.50
N GLY A 20 11.08 -6.34 -1.74
CA GLY A 20 10.07 -5.43 -2.29
C GLY A 20 9.12 -4.90 -1.22
N LEU A 21 8.34 -3.89 -1.59
CA LEU A 21 7.34 -3.25 -0.73
C LEU A 21 5.93 -3.57 -1.24
N ILE A 22 4.96 -3.57 -0.34
CA ILE A 22 3.53 -3.60 -0.69
C ILE A 22 2.90 -2.36 -0.09
N ASN A 23 2.20 -1.57 -0.89
CA ASN A 23 1.32 -0.55 -0.38
C ASN A 23 0.04 -1.22 0.13
N ASN A 24 -0.09 -1.34 1.45
CA ASN A 24 -1.27 -1.85 2.11
C ASN A 24 -1.92 -0.72 2.89
N SER A 25 -3.01 -0.18 2.35
CA SER A 25 -3.84 0.78 3.07
C SER A 25 -4.80 0.03 4.01
N HIS A 26 -5.33 0.77 4.99
CA HIS A 26 -6.38 0.23 5.85
C HIS A 26 -7.51 -0.38 5.02
N LEU A 27 -8.15 -1.44 5.52
CA LEU A 27 -9.21 -2.16 4.82
C LEU A 27 -10.60 -1.83 5.38
N GLY A 28 -10.70 -0.84 6.27
CA GLY A 28 -11.98 -0.38 6.83
C GLY A 28 -12.81 0.42 5.85
N ASP A 29 -14.08 0.59 6.19
CA ASP A 29 -15.09 1.22 5.33
C ASP A 29 -14.84 2.73 5.13
N GLU A 30 -13.99 3.33 5.96
CA GLU A 30 -13.52 4.71 5.85
C GLU A 30 -12.40 4.90 4.82
N THR A 31 -11.80 3.81 4.31
CA THR A 31 -10.70 3.91 3.36
C THR A 31 -11.21 4.26 1.97
N THR A 32 -10.75 5.40 1.46
CA THR A 32 -11.12 5.90 0.15
C THR A 32 -10.11 5.50 -0.94
N VAL A 33 -10.49 5.72 -2.20
CA VAL A 33 -9.55 5.56 -3.34
C VAL A 33 -8.36 6.50 -3.16
N GLU A 34 -8.63 7.74 -2.73
CA GLU A 34 -7.65 8.79 -2.51
C GLU A 34 -6.63 8.39 -1.44
N ASP A 35 -7.08 7.73 -0.36
CA ASP A 35 -6.20 7.23 0.68
C ASP A 35 -5.21 6.19 0.13
N VAL A 36 -5.72 5.23 -0.65
CA VAL A 36 -4.91 4.17 -1.27
C VAL A 36 -3.89 4.75 -2.24
N GLN A 37 -4.32 5.69 -3.10
CA GLN A 37 -3.47 6.32 -4.11
C GLN A 37 -2.40 7.21 -3.46
N ARG A 38 -2.74 7.93 -2.38
CA ARG A 38 -1.76 8.69 -1.59
C ARG A 38 -0.73 7.76 -0.95
N GLY A 39 -1.16 6.62 -0.40
CA GLY A 39 -0.26 5.58 0.11
C GLY A 39 0.67 5.03 -0.97
N ALA A 40 0.14 4.78 -2.18
CA ALA A 40 0.92 4.29 -3.32
C ALA A 40 2.06 5.24 -3.69
N GLY A 41 1.81 6.55 -3.69
CA GLY A 41 2.84 7.57 -3.91
C GLY A 41 3.96 7.50 -2.87
N VAL A 42 3.60 7.52 -1.58
CA VAL A 42 4.57 7.47 -0.47
C VAL A 42 5.41 6.20 -0.50
N VAL A 43 4.77 5.03 -0.69
CA VAL A 43 5.46 3.74 -0.72
C VAL A 43 6.35 3.61 -1.96
N SER A 44 5.91 4.10 -3.12
CA SER A 44 6.71 4.07 -4.35
C SER A 44 7.93 4.96 -4.27
N GLU A 45 7.81 6.13 -3.65
CA GLU A 45 8.95 7.02 -3.40
C GLU A 45 9.97 6.35 -2.48
N ALA A 46 9.52 5.76 -1.37
CA ALA A 46 10.40 5.03 -0.45
C ALA A 46 11.08 3.83 -1.14
N ALA A 47 10.33 3.06 -1.92
CA ALA A 47 10.85 1.92 -2.67
C ALA A 47 11.93 2.36 -3.68
N GLY A 48 11.72 3.49 -4.37
CA GLY A 48 12.70 4.10 -5.26
C GLY A 48 14.02 4.45 -4.56
N LEU A 49 13.95 5.05 -3.36
CA LEU A 49 15.14 5.37 -2.54
C LEU A 49 15.89 4.14 -2.03
N LEU A 50 15.19 3.01 -1.89
CA LEU A 50 15.75 1.73 -1.46
C LEU A 50 16.27 0.88 -2.62
N GLY A 51 15.97 1.25 -3.87
CA GLY A 51 16.24 0.41 -5.04
C GLY A 51 15.40 -0.88 -5.05
N LEU A 52 14.22 -0.85 -4.43
CA LEU A 52 13.31 -1.99 -4.32
C LEU A 52 12.06 -1.78 -5.18
N PRO A 53 11.42 -2.84 -5.68
CA PRO A 53 10.14 -2.74 -6.37
C PRO A 53 8.98 -2.59 -5.39
N VAL A 54 7.92 -1.91 -5.81
CA VAL A 54 6.59 -2.09 -5.20
C VAL A 54 5.92 -3.26 -5.90
N ILE A 55 5.65 -4.34 -5.16
CA ILE A 55 5.12 -5.59 -5.70
C ILE A 55 3.64 -5.48 -6.01
N ALA A 56 2.91 -4.72 -5.19
CA ALA A 56 1.48 -4.46 -5.38
C ALA A 56 1.00 -3.29 -4.53
N THR A 57 -0.11 -2.69 -4.97
CA THR A 57 -1.02 -1.94 -4.11
C THR A 57 -2.20 -2.83 -3.75
N SER A 58 -2.50 -2.96 -2.47
CA SER A 58 -3.61 -3.78 -1.97
C SER A 58 -4.70 -2.90 -1.38
N ALA A 59 -5.95 -3.22 -1.71
CA ALA A 59 -7.12 -2.49 -1.26
C ALA A 59 -8.32 -3.43 -1.10
N ALA A 60 -9.29 -3.03 -0.27
CA ALA A 60 -10.55 -3.76 -0.15
C ALA A 60 -11.26 -3.81 -1.51
N ALA A 61 -11.94 -4.91 -1.82
CA ALA A 61 -12.53 -5.14 -3.14
C ALA A 61 -13.30 -3.96 -3.75
N PRO A 62 -14.19 -3.25 -3.01
CA PRO A 62 -14.92 -2.09 -3.56
C PRO A 62 -14.02 -0.90 -3.92
N VAL A 63 -12.87 -0.76 -3.26
CA VAL A 63 -11.88 0.30 -3.54
C VAL A 63 -10.97 -0.13 -4.67
N ALA A 64 -10.51 -1.38 -4.67
CA ALA A 64 -9.69 -1.95 -5.74
C ALA A 64 -10.42 -1.90 -7.10
N GLU A 65 -11.72 -2.21 -7.13
CA GLU A 65 -12.54 -2.11 -8.34
C GLU A 65 -12.56 -0.70 -8.94
N LYS A 66 -12.63 0.33 -8.09
CA LYS A 66 -12.62 1.74 -8.51
C LYS A 66 -11.26 2.21 -9.00
N ILE A 67 -10.17 1.67 -8.44
CA ILE A 67 -8.81 1.98 -8.88
C ILE A 67 -8.53 1.32 -10.24
N GLY A 68 -8.98 0.08 -10.43
CA GLY A 68 -8.67 -0.72 -11.62
C GLY A 68 -7.40 -1.55 -11.45
N SER A 69 -6.77 -1.97 -12.56
CA SER A 69 -5.66 -2.92 -12.54
C SER A 69 -4.32 -2.35 -12.04
N PHE A 70 -4.17 -1.02 -12.09
CA PHE A 70 -2.94 -0.33 -11.71
C PHE A 70 -3.25 0.92 -10.88
N ASP A 71 -2.40 1.20 -9.90
CA ASP A 71 -2.49 2.43 -9.09
C ASP A 71 -1.90 3.65 -9.84
N CYS A 72 -1.93 4.83 -9.20
CA CYS A 72 -1.43 6.08 -9.77
C CYS A 72 0.09 6.08 -10.05
N MET A 73 0.82 5.11 -9.52
CA MET A 73 2.27 4.93 -9.71
C MET A 73 2.57 3.78 -10.69
N GLY A 74 1.55 3.13 -11.25
CA GLY A 74 1.69 2.01 -12.17
C GLY A 74 1.93 0.65 -11.51
N ASN A 75 1.76 0.54 -10.18
CA ASN A 75 1.90 -0.75 -9.50
C ASN A 75 0.62 -1.58 -9.65
N PRO A 76 0.72 -2.91 -9.77
CA PRO A 76 -0.46 -3.76 -9.94
C PRO A 76 -1.33 -3.73 -8.67
N VAL A 77 -2.64 -3.61 -8.87
CA VAL A 77 -3.62 -3.60 -7.78
C VAL A 77 -4.09 -5.02 -7.46
N ARG A 78 -4.06 -5.38 -6.18
CA ARG A 78 -4.56 -6.64 -5.66
C ARG A 78 -5.78 -6.39 -4.78
N SER A 79 -6.94 -6.85 -5.26
CA SER A 79 -8.18 -6.84 -4.50
C SER A 79 -8.11 -7.80 -3.31
N LEU A 80 -8.53 -7.34 -2.14
CA LEU A 80 -8.63 -8.14 -0.92
C LEU A 80 -10.09 -8.25 -0.48
N GLU A 81 -10.56 -9.49 -0.28
CA GLU A 81 -11.85 -9.77 0.35
C GLU A 81 -11.72 -9.83 1.88
N ARG A 82 -12.64 -9.16 2.58
CA ARG A 82 -12.67 -9.16 4.04
C ARG A 82 -13.44 -10.36 4.56
N PHE A 83 -12.77 -11.22 5.33
CA PHE A 83 -13.41 -12.34 6.01
C PHE A 83 -14.22 -11.92 7.26
N MET A 84 -13.82 -10.85 7.94
CA MET A 84 -14.47 -10.35 9.16
C MET A 84 -14.75 -8.83 9.08
N PRO A 85 -15.74 -8.40 8.28
CA PRO A 85 -15.96 -6.99 8.01
C PRO A 85 -16.44 -6.17 9.21
N ARG A 86 -16.98 -6.83 10.25
CA ARG A 86 -17.54 -6.18 11.46
C ARG A 86 -16.69 -6.35 12.71
N ALA A 87 -15.48 -6.91 12.59
CA ALA A 87 -14.56 -6.98 13.71
C ALA A 87 -13.99 -5.57 13.97
N PHE A 88 -14.01 -5.15 15.24
CA PHE A 88 -13.33 -3.94 15.69
C PHE A 88 -11.87 -4.32 15.98
N TRP A 89 -10.92 -3.74 15.25
CA TRP A 89 -9.47 -3.92 15.42
C TRP A 89 -8.75 -2.58 15.44
#